data_AF-A0A533RDZ5-F1
#
_entry.id   AF-A0A533RDZ5-F1
#
_cell.length_a   1.000
_cell.length_b   1.000
_cell.length_c   1.000
_cell.angle_alpha   90.00
_cell.angle_beta   90.00
_cell.angle_gamma   90.00
#
_symmetry.space_group_name_H-M   'P 1'
#
loop_
_entity.id
_entity.type
_entity.pdbx_description
1 polymer ?
#
loop_
_entity_poly.entity_id
_entity_poly.type
_entity_poly.pdbx_seq_one_letter_code
_entity_poly.pdbx_strand_id
1 'polypeptide(L)'
;TQWLSVDLGANRTVEQVTIPWYSSYYAKAYRIQCSTDGSTWTDVYSTTSGTSGTKTHTFTARTARYVRLYCTSAESSNGYSVTEFGVWGR
;
A
#
# COMPACT_ATOMS: atom_id res chain seq x y z
N THR A 1 5.46 -13.18 -3.65
CA THR A 1 5.05 -11.81 -3.26
C THR A 1 4.11 -11.28 -4.33
N GLN A 2 3.25 -10.32 -4.00
CA GLN A 2 2.32 -9.69 -4.95
C GLN A 2 2.25 -8.19 -4.67
N TRP A 3 1.82 -7.39 -5.65
CA TRP A 3 1.75 -5.95 -5.50
C TRP A 3 0.61 -5.33 -6.29
N LEU A 4 0.18 -4.16 -5.81
CA LEU A 4 -0.74 -3.25 -6.48
C LEU A 4 -0.09 -1.87 -6.45
N SER A 5 0.00 -1.20 -7.58
CA SER A 5 0.53 0.16 -7.66
C SER A 5 -0.40 1.08 -8.44
N VAL A 6 -0.40 2.35 -8.06
CA VAL A 6 -1.13 3.42 -8.75
C VAL A 6 -0.10 4.42 -9.30
N ASP A 7 -0.23 4.78 -10.57
CA ASP A 7 0.40 5.96 -11.17
C ASP A 7 -0.55 7.15 -11.02
N LEU A 8 -0.11 8.21 -10.33
CA LEU A 8 -0.87 9.44 -10.09
C LEU A 8 -0.84 10.40 -11.29
N GLY A 9 -0.14 10.03 -12.37
CA GLY A 9 0.00 10.78 -13.62
C GLY A 9 1.05 11.91 -13.57
N ALA A 10 1.39 12.38 -12.37
CA ALA A 10 2.42 13.38 -12.12
C ALA A 10 2.96 13.24 -10.69
N ASN A 11 4.05 13.95 -10.38
CA ASN A 11 4.52 14.09 -9.00
C ASN A 11 3.46 14.85 -8.17
N ARG A 12 2.98 14.22 -7.10
CA ARG A 12 2.02 14.75 -6.13
C ARG A 12 2.58 14.63 -4.71
N THR A 13 2.07 15.45 -3.79
CA THR A 13 2.33 15.21 -2.37
C THR A 13 1.40 14.10 -1.89
N VAL A 14 1.95 13.10 -1.21
CA VAL A 14 1.19 11.98 -0.63
C VAL A 14 1.59 11.82 0.83
N GLU A 15 0.61 11.56 1.68
CA GLU A 15 0.81 11.39 3.13
C GLU A 15 -0.06 10.30 3.77
N GLN A 16 -1.01 9.73 3.01
CA GLN A 16 -1.89 8.70 3.53
C GLN A 16 -2.28 7.67 2.46
N VAL A 17 -2.46 6.43 2.90
CA VAL A 17 -3.05 5.33 2.12
C VAL A 17 -4.16 4.65 2.91
N THR A 18 -5.23 4.25 2.23
CA THR A 18 -6.35 3.47 2.80
C THR A 18 -6.52 2.15 2.06
N ILE A 19 -6.64 1.05 2.82
CA ILE A 19 -6.70 -0.33 2.33
C ILE A 19 -7.85 -1.07 3.01
N PRO A 20 -9.02 -1.21 2.39
CA PRO A 20 -10.09 -2.11 2.84
C PRO A 20 -9.76 -3.56 2.51
N TRP A 21 -9.15 -4.27 3.46
CA TRP A 21 -8.91 -5.71 3.34
C TRP A 21 -10.19 -6.52 3.54
N TYR A 22 -10.37 -7.57 2.73
CA TYR A 22 -11.41 -8.56 2.98
C TYR A 22 -11.14 -9.37 4.25
N SER A 23 -12.19 -9.91 4.89
CA SER A 23 -12.09 -10.58 6.19
C SER A 23 -11.10 -11.75 6.20
N SER A 24 -11.15 -12.62 5.20
CA SER A 24 -10.33 -13.84 5.13
C SER A 24 -9.14 -13.77 4.16
N TYR A 25 -8.99 -12.67 3.41
CA TYR A 25 -8.00 -12.54 2.34
C TYR A 25 -7.22 -11.24 2.48
N TYR A 26 -6.36 -11.17 3.50
CA TYR A 26 -5.57 -9.98 3.83
C TYR A 26 -4.07 -10.30 3.95
N ALA A 27 -3.24 -9.25 3.92
CA ALA A 27 -1.81 -9.39 4.12
C ALA A 27 -1.44 -9.32 5.61
N LYS A 28 -0.73 -10.34 6.10
CA LYS A 28 -0.03 -10.29 7.40
C LYS A 28 1.24 -9.47 7.28
N ALA A 29 2.02 -9.69 6.22
CA ALA A 29 3.21 -8.91 5.95
C ALA A 29 3.08 -8.12 4.65
N TYR A 30 3.27 -6.81 4.73
CA TYR A 30 3.23 -5.91 3.59
C TYR A 30 3.98 -4.59 3.87
N ARG A 31 4.26 -3.87 2.79
CA ARG A 31 4.86 -2.55 2.79
C ARG A 31 4.01 -1.60 1.95
N ILE A 32 4.02 -0.33 2.34
CA ILE A 32 3.55 0.77 1.49
C ILE A 32 4.80 1.50 1.03
N GLN A 33 4.89 1.74 -0.28
CA GLN A 33 6.06 2.31 -0.91
C GLN A 33 5.69 3.47 -1.82
N CYS A 34 6.56 4.47 -1.86
CA CYS A 34 6.45 5.60 -2.77
C CYS A 34 7.64 5.61 -3.75
N SER A 35 7.39 6.13 -4.94
CA SER A 35 8.39 6.31 -5.98
C SER A 35 8.06 7.50 -6.87
N THR A 36 9.07 8.19 -7.38
CA THR A 36 8.93 9.26 -8.39
C THR A 36 9.17 8.75 -9.81
N ASP A 37 9.83 7.60 -9.98
CA ASP A 37 10.29 7.05 -11.26
C ASP A 37 9.66 5.68 -11.61
N GLY A 38 8.96 5.05 -10.67
CA GLY A 38 8.35 3.72 -10.80
C GLY A 38 9.33 2.55 -10.66
N SER A 39 10.63 2.84 -10.50
CA SER A 39 11.71 1.85 -10.47
C SER A 39 12.40 1.79 -9.11
N THR A 40 12.65 2.95 -8.51
CA THR A 40 13.25 3.11 -7.19
C THR A 40 12.16 3.32 -6.15
N TRP A 41 12.07 2.43 -5.17
CA TRP A 41 10.98 2.42 -4.19
C TRP A 41 11.51 2.71 -2.79
N THR A 42 10.84 3.61 -2.07
CA THR A 42 11.11 3.86 -0.65
C THR A 42 9.95 3.39 0.20
N ASP A 43 10.24 2.57 1.22
CA ASP A 43 9.25 2.14 2.21
C ASP A 43 8.81 3.35 3.05
N VAL A 44 7.50 3.57 3.15
CA VAL A 44 6.89 4.57 4.06
C VAL A 44 6.16 3.91 5.23
N TYR A 45 5.83 2.62 5.09
CA TYR A 45 5.24 1.80 6.15
C TYR A 45 5.58 0.33 5.91
N SER A 46 5.72 -0.44 6.99
CA SER A 46 5.83 -1.89 6.92
C SER A 46 5.21 -2.57 8.14
N THR A 47 4.71 -3.78 7.96
CA THR A 47 4.24 -4.65 9.06
C THR A 47 4.45 -6.12 8.70
N THR A 48 4.51 -6.97 9.73
CA THR A 48 4.47 -8.44 9.63
C THR A 48 3.29 -9.04 10.39
N SER A 49 2.46 -8.20 11.03
CA SER A 49 1.32 -8.56 11.87
C SER A 49 0.04 -7.83 11.46
N GLY A 50 -0.13 -7.61 10.15
CA GLY A 50 -1.33 -7.06 9.55
C GLY A 50 -2.59 -7.86 9.90
N THR A 51 -3.73 -7.18 9.90
CA THR A 51 -5.05 -7.74 10.24
C THR A 51 -6.08 -7.35 9.17
N SER A 52 -7.23 -8.02 9.17
CA SER A 52 -8.35 -7.74 8.26
C SER A 52 -9.00 -6.38 8.53
N GLY A 53 -9.95 -5.99 7.66
CA GLY A 53 -10.70 -4.74 7.74
C GLY A 53 -9.92 -3.55 7.20
N THR A 54 -10.54 -2.37 7.24
CA THR A 54 -9.94 -1.15 6.70
C THR A 54 -8.72 -0.72 7.51
N LYS A 55 -7.60 -0.52 6.81
CA LYS A 55 -6.38 0.07 7.36
C LYS A 55 -6.14 1.42 6.74
N THR A 56 -5.92 2.42 7.59
CA THR A 56 -5.44 3.74 7.17
C THR A 56 -4.04 3.91 7.72
N HIS A 57 -3.11 4.24 6.84
CA HIS A 57 -1.71 4.46 7.19
C HIS A 57 -1.34 5.88 6.82
N THR A 58 -0.92 6.66 7.80
CA THR A 58 -0.36 8.00 7.60
C THR A 58 1.16 7.94 7.73
N PHE A 59 1.84 8.81 6.99
CA PHE A 59 3.29 8.92 6.99
C PHE A 59 3.71 10.36 6.67
N THR A 60 4.98 10.70 6.90
CA THR A 60 5.50 12.03 6.56
C THR A 60 5.26 12.35 5.09
N ALA A 61 4.59 13.47 4.84
CA ALA A 61 4.25 13.92 3.50
C ALA A 61 5.47 13.97 2.59
N ARG A 62 5.34 13.41 1.39
CA ARG A 62 6.44 13.34 0.42
C ARG A 62 5.96 13.38 -1.02
N THR A 63 6.85 13.78 -1.91
CA THR A 63 6.60 13.74 -3.35
C THR A 63 6.65 12.31 -3.86
N ALA A 64 5.62 11.89 -4.59
CA ALA A 64 5.55 10.61 -5.28
C ALA A 64 4.73 10.75 -6.57
N ARG A 65 5.07 9.96 -7.59
CA ARG A 65 4.20 9.72 -8.75
C ARG A 65 3.56 8.34 -8.67
N TYR A 66 4.26 7.37 -8.10
CA TYR A 66 3.77 6.01 -7.91
C TYR A 66 3.68 5.67 -6.43
N VAL A 67 2.60 4.99 -6.07
CA VAL A 67 2.39 4.44 -4.72
C VAL A 67 2.05 2.97 -4.85
N ARG A 68 2.73 2.11 -4.08
CA ARG A 68 2.61 0.66 -4.18
C ARG A 68 2.35 0.01 -2.83
N LEU A 69 1.36 -0.86 -2.80
CA LEU A 69 1.17 -1.89 -1.79
C LEU A 69 1.97 -3.14 -2.21
N TYR A 70 2.96 -3.53 -1.41
CA TYR A 70 3.83 -4.68 -1.68
C TYR A 70 3.64 -5.75 -0.60
N CYS A 71 2.92 -6.82 -0.94
CA CYS A 71 2.54 -7.87 -0.01
C CYS A 71 3.53 -9.05 -0.05
N THR A 72 3.97 -9.48 1.14
CA THR A 72 4.99 -10.52 1.30
C THR A 72 4.51 -11.76 2.03
N SER A 73 3.44 -11.66 2.84
CA SER A 73 2.81 -12.82 3.48
C SER A 73 1.30 -12.63 3.63
N ALA A 74 0.53 -13.64 3.21
CA ALA A 74 -0.94 -13.65 3.28
C ALA A 74 -1.42 -14.38 4.54
N GLU A 75 -2.62 -14.04 5.02
CA GLU A 75 -3.29 -14.86 6.02
C GLU A 75 -3.76 -16.20 5.45
N SER A 76 -4.29 -16.18 4.23
CA SER A 76 -4.86 -17.33 3.53
C SER A 76 -3.97 -17.81 2.38
N SER A 77 -4.07 -19.09 2.03
CA SER A 77 -3.47 -19.66 0.81
C SER A 77 -4.09 -19.12 -0.48
N ASN A 78 -5.28 -18.50 -0.40
CA ASN A 78 -5.99 -17.96 -1.57
C ASN A 78 -5.54 -16.55 -1.98
N GLY A 79 -4.47 -16.02 -1.36
CA GLY A 79 -3.87 -14.73 -1.73
C GLY A 79 -4.46 -13.53 -0.97
N TYR A 80 -4.48 -12.38 -1.65
CA TYR A 80 -4.89 -11.09 -1.08
C TYR A 80 -6.13 -10.55 -1.80
N SER A 81 -7.03 -9.88 -1.09
CA SER A 81 -8.18 -9.19 -1.67
C SER A 81 -8.36 -7.81 -1.04
N VAL A 82 -8.45 -6.81 -1.90
CA VAL A 82 -8.78 -5.42 -1.55
C VAL A 82 -9.88 -4.93 -2.48
N THR A 83 -10.81 -4.13 -1.98
CA THR A 83 -11.85 -3.51 -2.81
C THR A 83 -11.42 -2.16 -3.39
N GLU A 84 -10.46 -1.51 -2.74
CA GLU A 84 -9.95 -0.20 -3.12
C GLU A 84 -8.49 -0.06 -2.67
N PHE A 85 -7.75 0.84 -3.32
CA PHE A 85 -6.47 1.32 -2.84
C PHE A 85 -6.44 2.85 -2.91
N GLY A 86 -6.85 3.49 -1.82
CA GLY A 86 -6.96 4.94 -1.73
C GLY A 86 -5.61 5.57 -1.44
N VAL A 87 -5.23 6.58 -2.22
CA VAL A 87 -3.99 7.37 -2.05
C VAL A 87 -4.39 8.82 -1.85
N TRP A 88 -3.92 9.44 -0.77
CA TRP A 88 -4.36 10.78 -0.36
C TRP A 88 -3.17 11.70 -0.08
N GLY A 89 -3.40 12.98 -0.37
CA GLY A 89 -2.47 14.06 -0.08
C GLY A 89 -3.00 15.41 -0.59
N ARG A 90 -2.12 16.41 -0.57
CA ARG A 90 -2.39 17.80 -0.92
C ARG A 90 -1.86 18.19 -2.30
#